data_AF-A0A817QHK9-F1
#
_entry.id   AF-A0A817QHK9-F1
#
_cell.length_a   1.000
_cell.length_b   1.000
_cell.length_c   1.000
_cell.angle_alpha   90.00
_cell.angle_beta   90.00
_cell.angle_gamma   90.00
#
_symmetry.space_group_name_H-M   'P 1'
#
loop_
_entity.id
_entity.type
_entity.pdbx_description
1 polymer ?
#
loop_
_entity_poly.entity_id
_entity_poly.type
_entity_poly.pdbx_seq_one_letter_code
_entity_poly.pdbx_strand_id
1 'polypeptide(L)'
;MYSTIFESIDIDDVSLVINYDMPVTTDFKPDYETYLHRIGRCSYTFNLIGSEKDFNIMKAIEEYFRYPIDGITIEAISNLESDHE
;
A
#
# COMPACT_ATOMS: atom_id res chain seq x y z
N MET A 1 8.76 1.53 0.32
CA MET A 1 7.58 0.63 0.32
C MET A 1 6.69 1.07 1.47
N TYR A 2 5.38 1.15 1.27
CA TYR A 2 4.44 1.63 2.29
C TYR A 2 3.39 0.55 2.57
N SER A 3 3.09 0.24 3.83
CA SER A 3 2.20 -0.87 4.20
C SER A 3 0.92 -0.42 4.90
N THR A 4 -0.15 -1.22 4.72
CA THR A 4 -1.46 -1.02 5.34
C THR A 4 -2.05 -2.38 5.68
N ILE A 5 -2.59 -2.55 6.89
CA ILE A 5 -3.14 -3.84 7.37
C ILE A 5 -4.66 -3.71 7.56
N PHE A 6 -5.44 -4.55 6.91
CA PHE A 6 -6.89 -4.60 7.10
C PHE A 6 -7.27 -5.93 7.75
N GLU A 7 -7.95 -5.90 8.90
CA GLU A 7 -8.43 -7.12 9.56
C GLU A 7 -9.73 -7.59 8.89
N SER A 8 -9.63 -8.52 7.94
CA SER A 8 -10.78 -9.26 7.40
C SER A 8 -10.46 -10.76 7.32
N ILE A 9 -11.21 -11.57 8.07
CA ILE A 9 -11.05 -13.01 8.19
C ILE A 9 -11.83 -13.76 7.08
N ASP A 10 -11.07 -14.59 6.36
CA ASP A 10 -11.32 -15.83 5.59
C ASP A 10 -12.15 -15.82 4.27
N ILE A 11 -11.43 -16.04 3.16
CA ILE A 11 -11.73 -16.94 2.02
C ILE A 11 -10.42 -17.09 1.21
N ASP A 12 -10.14 -18.32 0.76
CA ASP A 12 -8.86 -18.82 0.21
C ASP A 12 -8.09 -17.89 -0.76
N ASP A 13 -6.81 -17.65 -0.38
CA ASP A 13 -5.62 -17.41 -1.21
C ASP A 13 -5.37 -16.09 -1.98
N VAL A 14 -5.67 -14.92 -1.38
CA VAL A 14 -4.84 -13.72 -1.64
C VAL A 14 -4.51 -12.99 -0.33
N SER A 15 -3.38 -13.36 0.27
CA SER A 15 -2.92 -12.77 1.54
C SER A 15 -2.27 -11.38 1.38
N LEU A 16 -1.89 -11.00 0.16
CA LEU A 16 -1.01 -9.87 -0.12
C LEU A 16 -1.37 -9.15 -1.42
N VAL A 17 -1.52 -7.83 -1.36
CA VAL A 17 -1.59 -6.96 -2.55
C VAL A 17 -0.38 -6.04 -2.61
N ILE A 18 0.24 -5.95 -3.79
CA ILE A 18 1.31 -5.00 -4.07
C ILE A 18 0.86 -4.05 -5.17
N ASN A 19 0.67 -2.78 -4.82
CA ASN A 19 0.50 -1.71 -5.79
C ASN A 19 1.88 -1.28 -6.30
N TYR A 20 2.20 -1.66 -7.54
CA TYR A 20 3.42 -1.19 -8.22
C TYR A 20 3.37 0.30 -8.55
N ASP A 21 2.19 0.77 -8.97
CA ASP A 21 1.88 2.18 -9.22
C ASP A 21 0.63 2.58 -8.43
N MET A 22 0.60 3.82 -7.96
CA MET A 22 -0.56 4.36 -7.25
C MET A 22 -1.75 4.54 -8.21
N PRO A 23 -2.98 4.14 -7.81
CA PRO A 23 -4.15 4.31 -8.66
C PRO A 23 -4.48 5.80 -8.84
N VAL A 24 -4.54 6.21 -10.10
CA VAL A 24 -4.88 7.58 -10.51
C VAL A 24 -5.97 7.55 -11.56
N THR A 25 -6.78 8.59 -11.54
CA THR A 25 -7.78 8.90 -12.57
C THR A 25 -7.11 9.43 -13.85
N THR A 26 -7.88 9.54 -14.93
CA THR A 26 -7.42 10.10 -16.22
C THR A 26 -6.89 11.54 -16.08
N ASP A 27 -7.33 12.26 -15.05
CA ASP A 27 -6.90 13.62 -14.72
C ASP A 27 -5.67 13.66 -13.79
N PHE A 28 -4.98 12.54 -13.57
CA PHE A 28 -3.84 12.39 -12.65
C PHE A 28 -4.15 12.74 -11.19
N LYS A 29 -5.41 12.58 -10.77
CA LYS A 29 -5.83 12.71 -9.37
C LYS A 29 -5.90 11.33 -8.71
N PRO A 30 -5.72 11.22 -7.38
CA PRO A 30 -5.88 9.96 -6.65
C PRO A 30 -7.23 9.32 -6.93
N ASP A 31 -7.23 8.02 -7.25
CA ASP A 31 -8.46 7.23 -7.44
C ASP A 31 -8.73 6.38 -6.19
N TYR A 32 -9.54 6.95 -5.29
CA TYR A 32 -9.87 6.35 -4.00
C TYR A 32 -10.70 5.07 -4.12
N GLU A 33 -11.65 5.03 -5.07
CA GLU A 33 -12.50 3.85 -5.27
C GLU A 33 -11.69 2.67 -5.79
N THR A 34 -10.83 2.91 -6.77
CA THR A 34 -9.91 1.88 -7.29
C THR A 34 -8.95 1.42 -6.19
N TYR A 35 -8.42 2.33 -5.36
CA TYR A 35 -7.57 1.95 -4.23
C TYR A 35 -8.31 1.05 -3.23
N LEU A 36 -9.52 1.43 -2.82
CA LEU A 36 -10.32 0.66 -1.87
C LEU A 36 -10.70 -0.72 -2.42
N HIS A 37 -11.06 -0.82 -3.70
CA HIS A 37 -11.37 -2.10 -4.32
C HIS A 37 -10.17 -3.05 -4.39
N ARG A 38 -8.95 -2.52 -4.54
CA ARG A 38 -7.72 -3.34 -4.54
C ARG A 38 -7.40 -3.91 -3.17
N ILE A 39 -7.61 -3.14 -2.10
CA ILE A 39 -7.20 -3.53 -0.75
C ILE A 39 -8.34 -4.21 0.04
N GLY A 40 -9.60 -4.03 -0.36
CA GLY A 40 -10.78 -4.41 0.41
C GLY A 40 -11.04 -5.91 0.55
N ARG A 41 -10.15 -6.77 0.05
CA ARG A 41 -10.21 -8.23 0.17
C ARG A 41 -8.94 -8.84 0.76
N CYS A 42 -7.98 -8.01 1.17
CA CYS A 42 -6.63 -8.45 1.48
C CYS A 42 -6.22 -8.04 2.89
N SER A 43 -5.54 -8.93 3.59
CA SER A 43 -5.09 -8.68 4.96
C SER A 43 -3.90 -7.73 5.01
N TYR A 44 -3.01 -7.82 4.01
CA TYR A 44 -1.81 -7.00 3.89
C TYR A 44 -1.72 -6.33 2.52
N THR A 45 -1.44 -5.03 2.51
CA THR A 45 -1.19 -4.26 1.29
C THR A 45 0.15 -3.55 1.38
N PHE A 46 0.91 -3.55 0.29
CA PHE A 46 2.09 -2.72 0.10
C PHE A 46 1.96 -1.83 -1.13
N ASN A 47 2.42 -0.59 -1.02
CA ASN A 47 2.55 0.37 -2.11
C ASN A 47 4.04 0.61 -2.38
N LEU A 48 4.45 0.43 -3.64
CA LEU A 48 5.78 0.82 -4.10
C LEU A 48 5.71 2.27 -4.54
N ILE A 49 6.56 3.10 -3.94
CA ILE A 49 6.63 4.54 -4.20
C ILE A 49 8.01 4.81 -4.77
N GLY A 50 8.05 5.14 -6.07
CA GLY A 50 9.30 5.43 -6.79
C GLY A 50 9.52 6.92 -7.04
N SER A 51 8.47 7.74 -6.94
CA SER A 51 8.53 9.17 -7.23
C SER A 51 7.82 10.03 -6.18
N GLU A 52 8.16 11.32 -6.15
CA GLU A 52 7.49 12.32 -5.29
C GLU A 52 6.00 12.46 -5.65
N LYS A 53 5.63 12.25 -6.92
CA LYS A 53 4.23 12.29 -7.35
C LYS A 53 3.42 11.16 -6.71
N ASP A 54 3.96 9.95 -6.72
CA ASP A 54 3.32 8.77 -6.11
C ASP A 54 3.20 8.94 -4.60
N PHE A 55 4.23 9.53 -3.97
CA PHE A 55 4.19 9.87 -2.55
C PHE A 55 3.05 10.84 -2.23
N ASN A 56 2.86 11.89 -3.04
CA ASN A 56 1.78 12.85 -2.86
C ASN A 56 0.40 12.20 -3.05
N ILE A 57 0.26 11.29 -4.02
CA ILE A 57 -0.99 10.52 -4.24
C ILE A 57 -1.27 9.60 -3.04
N MET A 58 -0.26 8.90 -2.55
CA MET A 58 -0.37 8.04 -1.37
C MET A 58 -0.78 8.85 -0.13
N LYS A 59 -0.17 10.03 0.09
CA LYS A 59 -0.56 10.94 1.18
C LYS A 59 -2.02 11.41 1.06
N ALA A 60 -2.47 11.75 -0.14
CA ALA A 60 -3.88 12.12 -0.35
C ALA A 60 -4.84 10.95 -0.06
N ILE A 61 -4.44 9.71 -0.33
CA ILE A 61 -5.20 8.49 -0.01
C ILE A 61 -5.23 8.25 1.50
N GLU A 62 -4.09 8.36 2.18
CA GLU A 62 -3.96 8.27 3.64
C GLU A 62 -4.89 9.28 4.34
N GLU A 63 -4.86 10.54 3.90
CA GLU A 63 -5.72 11.60 4.44
C GLU A 63 -7.21 11.38 4.18
N TYR A 64 -7.57 10.90 2.98
CA TYR A 64 -8.96 10.63 2.60
C TYR A 64 -9.58 9.53 3.46
N PHE A 65 -8.88 8.40 3.62
CA PHE A 65 -9.35 7.26 4.42
C PHE A 65 -9.12 7.42 5.92
N ARG A 66 -8.31 8.41 6.34
CA ARG A 66 -7.90 8.62 7.73
C ARG A 66 -7.29 7.37 8.36
N TYR A 67 -6.59 6.60 7.54
CA TYR A 67 -5.93 5.38 7.95
C TYR A 67 -4.44 5.55 7.71
N PRO A 68 -3.59 5.49 8.76
CA PRO A 68 -2.17 5.75 8.62
C PRO A 68 -1.49 4.69 7.75
N ILE A 69 -0.57 5.13 6.88
CA ILE A 69 0.20 4.23 6.02
C ILE A 69 1.66 4.28 6.44
N ASP A 70 2.15 3.14 6.97
CA ASP A 70 3.50 3.04 7.50
C ASP A 70 4.54 2.94 6.38
N GLY A 71 5.64 3.68 6.52
CA GLY A 71 6.75 3.69 5.57
C GLY A 71 7.86 2.73 5.96
N ILE A 72 8.30 1.91 5.01
CA ILE A 72 9.45 1.00 5.13
C ILE A 72 10.41 1.25 3.97
N THR A 73 11.67 1.49 4.30
CA THR A 73 12.77 1.59 3.33
C THR A 73 13.25 0.20 2.93
N ILE A 74 13.72 0.03 1.69
CA ILE A 74 14.24 -1.26 1.20
C ILE A 74 15.40 -1.76 2.08
N GLU A 75 16.27 -0.85 2.54
CA GLU A 75 17.37 -1.17 3.46
C GLU A 75 16.91 -1.81 4.77
N ALA A 76 15.75 -1.38 5.30
CA ALA A 76 15.21 -1.92 6.53
C ALA A 76 14.66 -3.35 6.33
N ILE A 77 14.18 -3.66 5.12
CA ILE A 77 13.72 -5.00 4.76
C ILE A 77 14.92 -5.96 4.69
N SER A 78 16.02 -5.54 4.06
CA SER A 78 17.23 -6.37 3.97
C SER A 78 17.83 -6.72 5.34
N ASN A 79 17.72 -5.80 6.31
CA ASN A 79 18.16 -6.05 7.67
C ASN A 79 17.27 -7.06 8.41
N LEU A 80 15.98 -7.13 8.10
CA LEU A 80 15.06 -8.12 8.70
C LEU A 80 15.36 -9.56 8.26
N GLU A 81 15.88 -9.75 7.04
CA GLU A 81 16.26 -11.08 6.55
C GLU A 81 17.54 -11.61 7.22
N SER A 82 18.40 -10.72 7.70
CA SER A 82 19.71 -11.06 8.27
C SER A 82 19.64 -11.49 9.75
N ASP A 83 18.56 -11.16 10.47
CA ASP A 83 18.35 -11.54 11.88
C ASP A 83 17.78 -12.97 12.03
N HIS A 84 17.49 -13.64 10.92
CA HIS A 84 16.94 -15.01 10.88
C HIS A 84 17.97 -16.09 10.48
N GLU A 85 19.25 -15.74 10.41
CA GLU A 85 20.39 -16.68 10.23
C GLU A 85 21.26 -16.76 11.50
#